data_AF-A0A0T6UMX3-F1
#
_entry.id   AF-A0A0T6UMX3-F1
#
_cell.length_a   1.000
_cell.length_b   1.000
_cell.length_c   1.000
_cell.angle_alpha   90.00
_cell.angle_beta   90.00
_cell.angle_gamma   90.00
#
_symmetry.space_group_name_H-M   'P 1'
#
loop_
_entity.id
_entity.type
_entity.pdbx_description
1 polymer ?
#
loop_
_entity_poly.entity_id
_entity_poly.type
_entity_poly.pdbx_seq_one_letter_code
_entity_poly.pdbx_strand_id
1 'polypeptide(L)'
;MKGHGIKILKMLERHGELTLEEISKFVPKKYCDHRDFYIFASLVSNRMIDDDLLKNENPNPNKYKEQILARKFFACSSAEQHAEYGALSWSSHGCSLKDQKFSLTGSGSLYLSELRAKRTERIFVLFSGIFVGVVVAFMSTNFQAFVKACS
;
A
#
# COMPACT_ATOMS: atom_id res chain seq x y z
N MET A 1 -8.21 3.24 -0.41
CA MET A 1 -7.00 3.60 -1.17
C MET A 1 -7.00 2.91 -2.53
N LYS A 2 -6.78 3.63 -3.62
CA LYS A 2 -6.69 3.03 -4.97
C LYS A 2 -5.22 2.68 -5.29
N GLY A 3 -5.05 1.59 -6.06
CA GLY A 3 -3.84 0.96 -6.65
C GLY A 3 -2.42 1.42 -6.27
N HIS A 4 -2.15 2.72 -6.24
CA HIS A 4 -0.81 3.29 -6.06
C HIS A 4 -0.31 3.15 -4.62
N GLY A 5 -1.18 3.34 -3.62
CA GLY A 5 -0.80 3.11 -2.22
C GLY A 5 -0.45 1.64 -1.94
N ILE A 6 -1.19 0.71 -2.55
CA ILE A 6 -0.90 -0.73 -2.47
C ILE A 6 0.42 -1.05 -3.19
N LYS A 7 0.73 -0.37 -4.30
CA LYS A 7 2.00 -0.54 -5.01
C LYS A 7 3.18 -0.12 -4.14
N ILE A 8 3.09 1.01 -3.43
CA ILE A 8 4.13 1.46 -2.49
C ILE A 8 4.33 0.42 -1.38
N LEU A 9 3.25 -0.03 -0.75
CA LEU A 9 3.31 -1.06 0.30
C LEU A 9 3.95 -2.36 -0.18
N LYS A 10 3.61 -2.84 -1.38
CA LYS A 10 4.22 -4.03 -1.98
C LYS A 10 5.70 -3.85 -2.30
N MET A 11 6.12 -2.65 -2.69
CA MET A 11 7.53 -2.38 -2.95
C MET A 11 8.33 -2.39 -1.65
N LEU A 12 7.80 -1.81 -0.57
CA LEU A 12 8.38 -1.91 0.77
C LEU A 12 8.42 -3.36 1.28
N GLU A 13 7.35 -4.13 1.08
CA GLU A 13 7.35 -5.57 1.43
C GLU A 13 8.46 -6.35 0.70
N ARG A 14 8.76 -6.00 -0.55
CA ARG A 14 9.74 -6.71 -1.37
C ARG A 14 11.19 -6.31 -1.09
N HIS A 15 11.45 -5.03 -0.82
CA HIS A 15 12.81 -4.50 -0.64
C HIS A 15 13.18 -4.32 0.84
N GLY A 16 12.22 -4.45 1.75
CA GLY A 16 12.40 -4.26 3.20
C GLY A 16 12.36 -2.79 3.61
N GLU A 17 13.36 -2.03 3.17
CA GLU A 17 13.51 -0.59 3.41
C GLU A 17 13.67 0.13 2.09
N LEU A 18 13.04 1.30 1.96
CA LEU A 18 13.22 2.19 0.80
C LEU A 18 13.46 3.62 1.26
N THR A 19 14.28 4.37 0.53
CA THR A 19 14.51 5.78 0.81
C THR A 19 13.36 6.65 0.31
N LEU A 20 13.26 7.89 0.82
CA LEU A 20 12.28 8.86 0.35
C LEU A 20 12.42 9.12 -1.16
N GLU A 21 13.66 9.21 -1.64
CA GLU A 21 13.96 9.39 -3.05
C GLU A 21 13.42 8.21 -3.89
N GLU A 22 13.63 6.98 -3.45
CA GLU A 22 13.13 5.79 -4.14
C GLU A 22 11.60 5.74 -4.13
N ILE A 23 10.98 6.04 -2.99
CA ILE A 23 9.51 6.09 -2.87
C ILE A 23 8.94 7.16 -3.80
N SER A 24 9.58 8.32 -3.90
CA SER A 24 9.14 9.42 -4.78
C SER A 24 9.04 9.00 -6.25
N LYS A 25 9.85 8.03 -6.70
CA LYS A 25 9.82 7.48 -8.08
C LYS A 25 8.57 6.63 -8.33
N PHE A 26 7.93 6.10 -7.28
CA PHE A 26 6.69 5.32 -7.37
C PHE A 26 5.42 6.14 -7.15
N VAL A 27 5.57 7.36 -6.62
CA VAL A 27 4.46 8.29 -6.44
C VAL A 27 4.04 8.84 -7.82
N PRO A 28 2.74 8.81 -8.17
CA PRO A 28 2.28 9.35 -9.44
C PRO A 28 2.46 10.88 -9.44
N LYS A 29 3.25 11.39 -10.37
CA LYS A 29 3.44 12.84 -10.55
C LYS A 29 2.29 13.39 -11.39
N LYS A 30 1.25 13.91 -10.75
CA LYS A 30 0.08 14.49 -11.42
C LYS A 30 0.06 16.01 -11.29
N TYR A 31 0.40 16.54 -10.12
CA TYR A 31 0.32 17.96 -9.82
C TYR A 31 1.70 18.61 -9.70
N CYS A 32 2.77 17.82 -9.66
CA CYS A 32 4.16 18.27 -9.48
C CYS A 32 4.36 19.08 -8.20
N ASP A 33 3.54 18.81 -7.18
CA ASP A 33 3.59 19.47 -5.88
C ASP A 33 3.30 18.48 -4.73
N HIS A 34 3.19 19.00 -3.51
CA HIS A 34 2.91 18.20 -2.31
C HIS A 34 1.65 17.33 -2.42
N ARG A 35 0.71 17.65 -3.31
CA ARG A 35 -0.52 16.87 -3.47
C ARG A 35 -0.27 15.47 -4.00
N ASP A 36 0.82 15.26 -4.74
CA ASP A 36 1.20 13.94 -5.23
C ASP A 36 1.56 13.00 -4.07
N PHE A 37 2.09 13.55 -2.97
CA PHE A 37 2.52 12.80 -1.79
C PHE A 37 1.39 12.48 -0.80
N TYR A 38 0.14 12.92 -1.02
CA TYR A 38 -0.97 12.61 -0.10
C TYR A 38 -1.18 11.12 0.12
N ILE A 39 -1.02 10.30 -0.93
CA ILE A 39 -1.19 8.86 -0.83
C ILE A 39 -0.14 8.27 0.11
N PHE A 40 1.10 8.73 0.01
CA PHE A 40 2.19 8.28 0.87
C PHE A 40 2.02 8.83 2.30
N ALA A 41 1.64 10.09 2.45
CA ALA A 41 1.33 10.70 3.74
C ALA A 41 0.21 9.97 4.49
N SER A 42 -0.84 9.54 3.77
CA SER A 42 -1.93 8.74 4.33
C SER A 42 -1.48 7.34 4.76
N LEU A 43 -0.49 6.75 4.09
CA LEU A 43 0.07 5.46 4.51
C LEU A 43 0.83 5.58 5.82
N VAL A 44 1.61 6.65 5.98
CA VAL A 44 2.37 6.94 7.20
C VAL A 44 1.43 7.35 8.35
N SER A 45 0.44 8.22 8.09
CA SER A 45 -0.53 8.66 9.11
C SER A 45 -1.34 7.49 9.68
N ASN A 46 -1.70 6.53 8.84
CA ASN A 46 -2.42 5.31 9.22
C ASN A 46 -1.49 4.21 9.79
N ARG A 47 -0.22 4.53 10.08
CA ARG A 47 0.78 3.61 10.64
C ARG A 47 0.98 2.34 9.82
N MET A 48 0.78 2.39 8.51
CA MET A 48 1.09 1.27 7.61
C MET A 48 2.56 1.28 7.16
N ILE A 49 3.19 2.45 7.22
CA ILE A 49 4.60 2.68 6.93
C ILE A 49 5.22 3.33 8.15
N ASP A 50 6.38 2.84 8.53
CA ASP A 50 7.15 3.38 9.63
C ASP A 50 8.13 4.46 9.14
N ASP A 51 8.31 5.47 9.97
CA ASP A 51 9.22 6.57 9.73
C ASP A 51 10.07 6.75 11.00
N ASP A 52 11.35 6.38 10.90
CA ASP A 52 12.26 6.40 12.04
C ASP A 52 12.60 7.82 12.52
N LEU A 53 12.47 8.84 11.65
CA LEU A 53 12.64 10.24 12.08
C LEU A 53 11.42 10.76 12.84
N LEU A 54 10.21 10.28 12.51
CA LEU A 54 8.99 10.65 13.24
C LEU A 54 8.93 10.03 14.64
N LYS A 55 9.61 8.90 14.90
CA LYS A 55 9.65 8.27 16.23
C LYS A 55 10.40 9.10 17.29
N ASN A 56 11.41 9.85 16.87
CA ASN A 56 12.28 10.61 17.78
C ASN A 56 11.76 12.02 18.08
N GLU A 57 10.69 12.46 17.41
CA GLU A 57 10.10 13.76 17.62
C GLU A 57 8.96 13.72 18.64
N ASN A 58 8.94 14.69 19.58
CA ASN A 58 7.88 14.85 20.57
C ASN A 58 6.47 14.68 19.97
N PRO A 59 5.56 13.91 20.62
CA PRO A 59 4.26 13.55 20.08
C PRO A 59 3.32 14.77 20.04
N ASN A 60 3.42 15.56 18.97
CA ASN A 60 2.45 16.60 18.67
C ASN A 60 1.37 16.01 17.74
N PRO A 61 0.10 15.95 18.14
CA PRO A 61 -0.98 15.36 17.34
C PRO A 61 -1.18 16.04 15.98
N ASN A 62 -0.74 17.31 15.83
CA ASN A 62 -0.80 18.00 14.55
C ASN A 62 0.26 17.52 13.54
N LYS A 63 1.35 16.85 13.97
CA LYS A 63 2.42 16.38 13.07
C LYS A 63 2.00 15.20 12.17
N TYR A 64 0.96 14.46 12.57
CA TYR A 64 0.42 13.35 11.78
C TYR A 64 -0.67 13.78 10.80
N LYS A 65 -0.98 15.08 10.70
CA LYS A 65 -1.89 15.58 9.67
C LYS A 65 -1.29 15.28 8.30
N GLU A 66 -2.05 14.55 7.49
CA GLU A 66 -1.63 14.10 6.15
C GLU A 66 -1.14 15.26 5.27
N GLN A 67 -1.73 16.45 5.42
CA GLN A 67 -1.31 17.66 4.69
C GLN A 67 0.10 18.12 5.04
N ILE A 68 0.49 18.02 6.32
CA ILE A 68 1.82 18.43 6.79
C ILE A 68 2.85 17.38 6.37
N LEU A 69 2.52 16.10 6.51
CA LEU A 69 3.35 14.99 6.05
C LEU A 69 3.59 15.05 4.54
N ALA A 70 2.55 15.32 3.74
CA ALA A 70 2.69 15.43 2.29
C ALA A 70 3.62 16.58 1.88
N ARG A 71 3.53 17.73 2.57
CA ARG A 71 4.46 18.86 2.38
C ARG A 71 5.89 18.52 2.79
N LYS A 72 6.06 17.85 3.94
CA LYS A 72 7.35 17.35 4.42
C LYS A 72 7.98 16.42 3.39
N PHE A 73 7.27 15.38 2.97
CA PHE A 73 7.80 14.39 2.03
C PHE A 73 8.13 14.98 0.66
N PHE A 74 7.31 15.89 0.16
CA PHE A 74 7.62 16.60 -1.07
C PHE A 74 8.91 17.41 -0.94
N ALA A 75 9.03 18.24 0.10
CA ALA A 75 10.20 19.09 0.32
C ALA A 75 11.48 18.29 0.61
N CYS A 76 11.38 17.23 1.40
CA CYS A 76 12.50 16.36 1.76
C CYS A 76 12.95 15.46 0.60
N SER A 77 12.07 15.13 -0.36
CA SER A 77 12.38 14.20 -1.45
C SER A 77 13.55 14.63 -2.35
N SER A 78 13.82 15.94 -2.41
CA SER A 78 14.92 16.52 -3.20
C SER A 78 15.98 17.23 -2.35
N ALA A 79 15.78 17.30 -1.03
CA ALA A 79 16.63 18.07 -0.13
C ALA A 79 17.70 17.18 0.53
N GLU A 80 18.88 17.77 0.75
CA GLU A 80 19.95 17.08 1.45
C GLU A 80 19.83 17.27 2.96
N GLN A 81 20.19 18.43 3.51
CA GLN A 81 20.21 18.60 4.98
C GLN A 81 19.08 19.48 5.50
N HIS A 82 18.57 20.38 4.66
CA HIS A 82 17.56 21.35 5.03
C HIS A 82 16.49 21.44 3.95
N ALA A 83 15.22 21.37 4.35
CA ALA A 83 14.08 21.51 3.47
C ALA A 83 13.11 22.54 4.05
N GLU A 84 12.63 23.44 3.19
CA GLU A 84 11.59 24.41 3.56
C GLU A 84 10.40 24.29 2.63
N TYR A 85 9.20 24.45 3.19
CA TYR A 85 7.96 24.50 2.41
C TYR A 85 6.96 25.46 3.05
N GLY A 86 6.88 26.68 2.51
CA GLY A 86 6.07 27.75 3.08
C GLY A 86 6.65 28.20 4.43
N ALA A 87 5.86 28.09 5.51
CA ALA A 87 6.27 28.44 6.87
C ALA A 87 6.84 27.25 7.67
N LEU A 88 7.08 26.11 7.02
CA LEU A 88 7.59 24.90 7.64
C LEU A 88 9.03 24.66 7.21
N SER A 89 9.91 24.37 8.17
CA SER A 89 11.28 23.97 7.92
C SER A 89 11.57 22.63 8.60
N TRP A 90 12.39 21.81 7.94
CA TRP A 90 12.87 20.53 8.44
C TRP A 90 14.38 20.46 8.22
N SER A 91 15.10 20.11 9.28
CA SER A 91 16.55 19.96 9.27
C SER A 91 16.91 18.60 9.84
N SER A 92 17.84 17.89 9.21
CA SER A 92 18.39 16.65 9.71
C SER A 92 19.87 16.83 10.06
N HIS A 93 20.25 16.50 11.30
CA HIS A 93 21.63 16.51 11.73
C HIS A 93 22.30 15.17 11.43
N GLY A 94 23.04 15.12 10.31
CA GLY A 94 23.95 14.00 10.01
C GLY A 94 23.50 13.02 8.92
N CYS A 95 22.22 13.04 8.53
CA CYS A 95 21.71 12.22 7.41
C CYS A 95 20.93 13.06 6.40
N SER A 96 21.04 12.71 5.12
CA SER A 96 20.29 13.35 4.05
C SER A 96 18.78 13.10 4.21
N LEU A 97 17.95 14.14 4.08
CA LEU A 97 16.49 14.07 4.15
C LEU A 97 15.91 13.20 3.01
N LYS A 98 16.55 13.21 1.83
CA LYS A 98 16.21 12.31 0.72
C LYS A 98 16.53 10.83 1.00
N ASP A 99 17.52 10.58 1.85
CA ASP A 99 17.97 9.23 2.23
C ASP A 99 17.21 8.69 3.45
N GLN A 100 16.20 9.42 3.92
CA GLN A 100 15.31 8.97 4.97
C GLN A 100 14.68 7.63 4.59
N LYS A 101 14.92 6.62 5.41
CA LYS A 101 14.42 5.26 5.20
C LYS A 101 13.03 5.10 5.76
N PHE A 102 12.22 4.35 5.03
CA PHE A 102 10.89 3.92 5.45
C PHE A 102 10.80 2.41 5.36
N SER A 103 10.12 1.82 6.33
CA SER A 103 9.91 0.38 6.42
C SER A 103 8.42 0.06 6.55
N LEU A 104 8.06 -1.18 6.23
CA LEU A 104 6.69 -1.65 6.38
C LEU A 104 6.42 -1.98 7.85
N THR A 105 5.33 -1.46 8.42
CA THR A 105 4.90 -1.86 9.77
C THR A 105 4.17 -3.19 9.76
N GLY A 106 3.98 -3.78 10.94
CA GLY A 106 3.11 -4.96 11.11
C GLY A 106 1.66 -4.72 10.66
N SER A 107 1.14 -3.50 10.81
CA SER A 107 -0.19 -3.14 10.31
C SER A 107 -0.24 -3.07 8.78
N GLY A 108 0.82 -2.55 8.14
CA GLY A 108 0.94 -2.54 6.69
C GLY A 108 1.04 -3.93 6.07
N SER A 109 1.81 -4.84 6.70
CA SER A 109 1.93 -6.23 6.23
C SER A 109 0.64 -7.01 6.40
N LEU A 110 -0.09 -6.82 7.51
CA LEU A 110 -1.39 -7.44 7.75
C LEU A 110 -2.44 -6.95 6.73
N TYR A 111 -2.41 -5.66 6.37
CA TYR A 111 -3.29 -5.14 5.31
C TYR A 111 -3.02 -5.80 3.95
N LEU A 112 -1.74 -6.02 3.60
CA LEU A 112 -1.37 -6.72 2.36
C LEU A 112 -1.76 -8.20 2.37
N SER A 113 -1.66 -8.88 3.51
CA SER A 113 -2.07 -10.27 3.64
C SER A 113 -3.59 -10.41 3.55
N GLU A 114 -4.36 -9.51 4.15
CA GLU A 114 -5.82 -9.48 4.04
C GLU A 114 -6.29 -9.27 2.59
N LEU A 115 -5.63 -8.36 1.86
CA LEU A 115 -5.92 -8.15 0.44
C LEU A 115 -5.63 -9.39 -0.41
N ARG A 116 -4.55 -10.12 -0.10
CA ARG A 116 -4.23 -11.40 -0.76
C ARG A 116 -5.28 -12.46 -0.42
N ALA A 117 -5.64 -12.60 0.86
CA ALA A 117 -6.64 -13.54 1.34
C ALA A 117 -8.00 -13.33 0.67
N LYS A 118 -8.49 -12.08 0.61
CA LYS A 118 -9.75 -11.73 -0.07
C LYS A 118 -9.73 -12.08 -1.56
N ARG A 119 -8.58 -11.93 -2.22
CA ARG A 119 -8.45 -12.30 -3.64
C ARG A 119 -8.48 -13.82 -3.80
N THR A 120 -7.74 -14.56 -2.98
CA THR A 120 -7.72 -16.03 -3.02
C THR A 120 -9.08 -16.63 -2.69
N GLU A 121 -9.82 -16.04 -1.74
CA GLU A 121 -11.18 -16.47 -1.40
C GLU A 121 -12.13 -16.32 -2.58
N ARG A 122 -12.12 -15.17 -3.26
CA ARG A 122 -12.95 -14.98 -4.48
C ARG A 122 -12.62 -15.97 -5.58
N ILE A 123 -11.33 -16.24 -5.78
CA ILE A 123 -10.87 -17.23 -6.77
C ILE A 123 -11.37 -18.62 -6.37
N PHE A 124 -11.24 -18.99 -5.10
CA PHE A 124 -11.70 -20.28 -4.60
C PHE A 124 -13.21 -20.47 -4.74
N VAL A 125 -14.01 -19.45 -4.41
CA VAL A 125 -15.47 -19.48 -4.57
C VAL A 125 -15.88 -19.61 -6.05
N LEU A 126 -15.18 -18.94 -6.96
CA LEU A 126 -15.42 -19.10 -8.39
C LEU A 126 -15.10 -20.52 -8.86
N PHE A 127 -13.96 -21.07 -8.44
CA PHE A 127 -13.56 -22.43 -8.80
C PHE A 127 -14.52 -23.48 -8.23
N SER A 128 -14.95 -23.34 -6.98
CA SER A 128 -15.88 -24.29 -6.37
C SER A 128 -17.25 -24.25 -7.06
N GLY A 129 -17.75 -23.06 -7.43
CA GLY A 129 -18.98 -22.91 -8.19
C GLY A 129 -18.91 -23.58 -9.57
N ILE A 130 -17.83 -23.36 -10.32
CA ILE A 130 -17.59 -24.02 -11.61
C ILE A 130 -17.53 -25.54 -11.44
N PHE A 131 -16.78 -26.00 -10.44
CA PHE A 131 -16.60 -27.43 -10.18
C PHE A 131 -17.92 -28.12 -9.85
N VAL A 132 -18.73 -27.55 -8.94
CA VAL A 132 -20.05 -28.09 -8.60
C VAL A 132 -20.97 -28.09 -9.83
N GLY A 133 -20.95 -27.02 -10.63
CA GLY A 133 -21.73 -26.95 -11.88
C GLY A 133 -21.37 -28.06 -12.87
N VAL A 134 -20.08 -28.33 -13.06
CA VAL A 134 -19.60 -29.41 -13.94
C VAL A 134 -20.03 -30.78 -13.43
N VAL A 135 -19.90 -31.04 -12.13
CA VAL A 135 -20.30 -32.31 -11.51
C VAL A 135 -21.80 -32.54 -11.65
N VAL A 136 -22.62 -31.53 -11.36
CA VAL A 136 -24.09 -31.63 -11.48
C VAL A 136 -24.51 -31.87 -12.92
N ALA A 137 -23.91 -31.16 -13.88
CA ALA A 137 -24.18 -31.37 -15.30
C ALA A 137 -23.87 -32.81 -15.73
N PHE A 138 -22.70 -33.32 -15.34
CA PHE A 138 -22.30 -34.69 -15.66
C PHE A 138 -23.22 -35.74 -15.03
N MET A 139 -23.64 -35.57 -13.77
CA MET A 139 -24.60 -36.49 -13.14
C MET A 139 -25.97 -36.44 -13.82
N SER A 140 -26.44 -35.23 -14.17
CA SER A 140 -27.75 -35.06 -14.81
C SER A 140 -27.84 -35.71 -16.19
N THR A 141 -26.77 -35.63 -17.00
CA THR A 141 -26.74 -36.27 -18.33
C THR A 141 -26.71 -37.78 -18.23
N ASN A 142 -25.92 -38.35 -17.32
CA ASN A 142 -25.90 -39.80 -17.07
C ASN A 142 -27.25 -40.30 -16.53
N PHE A 143 -27.89 -39.55 -15.64
CA PHE A 143 -29.21 -39.89 -15.13
C PHE A 143 -30.29 -39.84 -16.22
N GLN A 144 -30.29 -38.81 -17.07
CA GLN A 144 -31.21 -38.74 -18.21
C GLN A 144 -30.97 -39.85 -19.23
N ALA A 145 -29.72 -40.22 -19.49
CA ALA A 145 -29.38 -41.34 -20.37
C ALA A 145 -29.89 -42.67 -19.82
N PHE A 146 -29.76 -42.89 -18.51
CA PHE A 146 -30.27 -44.09 -17.84
C PHE A 146 -31.80 -44.16 -17.88
N VAL A 147 -32.50 -43.06 -17.58
CA VAL A 147 -33.97 -43.01 -17.64
C VAL A 147 -34.50 -43.31 -19.05
N LYS A 148 -33.84 -42.79 -20.10
CA LYS A 148 -34.20 -43.11 -21.49
C LYS A 148 -33.97 -44.57 -21.88
N ALA A 149 -33.00 -45.24 -21.26
CA ALA A 149 -32.70 -46.65 -21.55
C ALA A 149 -33.68 -47.63 -20.88
N CYS A 150 -34.38 -47.21 -19.83
CA CYS A 150 -35.37 -48.01 -19.11
C CYS A 150 -36.83 -47.74 -19.52
N SER A 151 -37.09 -46.75 -20.38
CA SER A 151 -38.40 -46.44 -20.97
C SER A 151 -38.56 -47.07 -22.34
#